data_AF-A0A3N6BJ69-F1
#
_entry.id   AF-A0A3N6BJ69-F1
#
_cell.length_a   1.000
_cell.length_b   1.000
_cell.length_c   1.000
_cell.angle_alpha   90.00
_cell.angle_beta   90.00
_cell.angle_gamma   90.00
#
_symmetry.space_group_name_H-M   'P 1'
#
loop_
_entity.id
_entity.type
_entity.pdbx_description
1 polymer ?
#
loop_
_entity_poly.entity_id
_entity_poly.type
_entity_poly.pdbx_seq_one_letter_code
_entity_poly.pdbx_strand_id
1 'polypeptide(L)'
;MRPPDRRDDLNRRNFLKFAGAGAVIGAFTPWRAPTDLPKLEYRIHAPSAVPTPGGMPGKFPGRVVEVFHSKAIVDRRVSAPAVREMVERGMKELTGTGTTADAWRTFFEPADVVAIKPNPSGVLGTTTAPELVREVIAGLELAGVKRTNVIVYDRFPWQLFVSSYYGYVPAGVRVMGTADVLAASSAAVGHDPEIFFETTCFSELETRSYLSTVVSRLATKIINLPCLKEHQGSGPTGCLKNISYGSFTNVARTHSGSDDSRGLSGPPYSFIDPIVGLLCSIEPLRSKLVLNIMDGLRGVWH
;
A
#
# COMPACT_ATOMS: atom_id res chain seq x y z
N MET A 1 -24.20 -6.27 -37.80
CA MET A 1 -24.60 -5.76 -36.48
C MET A 1 -23.35 -5.39 -35.72
N ARG A 2 -23.22 -4.16 -35.22
CA ARG A 2 -22.13 -3.78 -34.30
C ARG A 2 -22.30 -4.54 -32.98
N PRO A 3 -21.21 -4.98 -32.30
CA PRO A 3 -21.34 -5.49 -30.95
C PRO A 3 -21.90 -4.37 -30.04
N PRO A 4 -22.76 -4.69 -29.08
CA PRO A 4 -23.30 -3.70 -28.15
C PRO A 4 -22.16 -3.10 -27.32
N ASP A 5 -22.20 -1.78 -27.20
CA ASP A 5 -21.32 -0.95 -26.38
C ASP A 5 -21.50 -1.34 -24.91
N ARG A 6 -20.60 -2.18 -24.35
CA ARG A 6 -20.56 -2.47 -22.91
C ARG A 6 -19.94 -1.29 -22.18
N ARG A 7 -20.71 -0.22 -22.03
CA ARG A 7 -20.54 0.76 -20.96
C ARG A 7 -21.73 0.66 -20.02
N ASP A 8 -21.88 -0.49 -19.37
CA ASP A 8 -22.61 -0.54 -18.12
C ASP A 8 -21.64 -0.03 -17.05
N ASP A 9 -21.71 1.27 -16.77
CA ASP A 9 -20.82 1.95 -15.83
C ASP A 9 -20.87 1.27 -14.46
N LEU A 10 -19.74 0.71 -14.06
CA LEU A 10 -19.55 0.06 -12.77
C LEU A 10 -19.59 1.13 -11.66
N ASN A 11 -20.78 1.51 -11.20
CA ASN A 11 -20.93 2.55 -10.17
C ASN A 11 -20.40 2.08 -8.80
N ARG A 12 -20.04 2.99 -7.89
CA ARG A 12 -19.47 2.67 -6.56
C ARG A 12 -20.25 1.59 -5.79
N ARG A 13 -21.59 1.60 -5.87
CA ARG A 13 -22.44 0.63 -5.17
C ARG A 13 -22.33 -0.75 -5.80
N ASN A 14 -22.27 -0.80 -7.13
CA ASN A 14 -22.02 -2.01 -7.90
C ASN A 14 -20.58 -2.49 -7.70
N PHE A 15 -19.57 -1.61 -7.71
CA PHE A 15 -18.19 -1.96 -7.37
C PHE A 15 -18.06 -2.52 -5.95
N LEU A 16 -18.66 -1.91 -4.92
CA LEU A 16 -18.60 -2.46 -3.56
C LEU A 16 -19.34 -3.81 -3.47
N LYS A 17 -20.45 -3.96 -4.19
CA LYS A 17 -21.13 -5.25 -4.32
C LYS A 17 -20.27 -6.28 -5.08
N PHE A 18 -19.56 -5.88 -6.13
CA PHE A 18 -18.69 -6.72 -6.96
C PHE A 18 -17.30 -6.94 -6.35
N ALA A 19 -16.82 -6.09 -5.45
CA ALA A 19 -15.59 -6.28 -4.69
C ALA A 19 -15.87 -7.15 -3.46
N GLY A 20 -17.03 -6.98 -2.83
CA GLY A 20 -17.58 -7.95 -1.87
C GLY A 20 -17.98 -9.28 -2.52
N ALA A 21 -18.33 -9.27 -3.82
CA ALA A 21 -18.61 -10.45 -4.64
C ALA A 21 -17.49 -10.77 -5.64
N GLY A 22 -16.26 -10.25 -5.43
CA GLY A 22 -15.10 -10.45 -6.31
C GLY A 22 -14.61 -11.90 -6.34
N ALA A 23 -15.20 -12.67 -5.43
CA ALA A 23 -15.48 -14.07 -5.47
C ALA A 23 -15.83 -14.77 -6.81
N VAL A 24 -16.68 -14.18 -7.66
CA VAL A 24 -17.53 -15.02 -8.52
C VAL A 24 -17.00 -15.28 -9.94
N ILE A 25 -15.85 -14.74 -10.37
CA ILE A 25 -15.36 -15.00 -11.76
C ILE A 25 -13.99 -15.66 -11.75
N GLY A 26 -13.98 -16.90 -11.26
CA GLY A 26 -12.93 -17.90 -11.47
C GLY A 26 -13.60 -19.25 -11.70
N ALA A 27 -13.89 -19.58 -12.96
CA ALA A 27 -14.39 -20.89 -13.33
C ALA A 27 -13.35 -21.96 -12.94
N PHE A 28 -13.82 -23.05 -12.32
CA PHE A 28 -13.12 -24.29 -11.95
C PHE A 28 -12.66 -24.51 -10.49
N THR A 29 -13.10 -23.71 -9.52
CA THR A 29 -13.15 -24.15 -8.11
C THR A 29 -14.55 -23.89 -7.54
N PRO A 30 -15.22 -24.89 -6.91
CA PRO A 30 -16.53 -24.65 -6.31
C PRO A 30 -16.40 -23.55 -5.25
N TRP A 31 -17.06 -22.43 -5.52
CA TRP A 31 -17.24 -21.32 -4.59
C TRP A 31 -17.93 -21.84 -3.33
N ARG A 32 -17.16 -22.25 -2.32
CA ARG A 32 -17.70 -22.49 -0.97
C ARG A 32 -18.11 -21.13 -0.43
N ALA A 33 -19.35 -21.03 0.05
CA ALA A 33 -19.81 -19.86 0.79
C ALA A 33 -18.78 -19.51 1.88
N PRO A 34 -18.51 -18.22 2.16
CA PRO A 34 -17.66 -17.83 3.27
C PRO A 34 -18.16 -18.55 4.53
N THR A 35 -17.38 -19.47 5.07
CA THR A 35 -17.64 -20.02 6.40
C THR A 35 -17.45 -18.88 7.39
N ASP A 36 -18.44 -18.66 8.27
CA ASP A 36 -18.37 -17.63 9.30
C ASP A 36 -17.04 -17.78 10.07
N LEU A 37 -16.16 -16.79 9.91
CA LEU A 37 -14.96 -16.72 10.71
C LEU A 37 -15.38 -16.54 12.17
N PRO A 38 -14.68 -17.19 13.13
CA PRO A 38 -14.90 -16.87 14.52
C PRO A 38 -14.68 -15.38 14.76
N LYS A 39 -15.45 -14.80 15.68
CA LYS A 39 -15.31 -13.38 16.05
C LYS A 39 -13.84 -13.09 16.38
N LEU A 40 -13.26 -12.12 15.68
CA LEU A 40 -11.87 -11.75 15.88
C LEU A 40 -11.70 -11.01 17.20
N GLU A 41 -11.02 -11.65 18.15
CA GLU A 41 -10.53 -10.99 19.36
C GLU A 41 -9.16 -10.38 19.09
N TYR A 42 -9.00 -9.09 19.37
CA TYR A 42 -7.76 -8.38 19.09
C TYR A 42 -7.46 -7.31 20.13
N ARG A 43 -6.19 -6.94 20.23
CA ARG A 43 -5.70 -5.78 20.98
C ARG A 43 -4.84 -4.91 20.07
N ILE A 44 -5.01 -3.60 20.19
CA ILE A 44 -4.14 -2.61 19.56
C ILE A 44 -3.36 -1.96 20.70
N HIS A 45 -2.05 -2.17 20.72
CA HIS A 45 -1.15 -1.44 21.58
C HIS A 45 -0.49 -0.35 20.73
N ALA A 46 -1.04 0.85 20.81
CA ALA A 46 -0.58 2.02 20.06
C ALA A 46 -1.07 3.30 20.76
N PRO A 47 -0.48 4.46 20.46
CA PRO A 47 -1.03 5.74 20.89
C PRO A 47 -2.49 5.90 20.45
N SER A 48 -3.27 6.63 21.24
CA SER A 48 -4.64 6.98 20.88
C SER A 48 -4.70 7.69 19.54
N ALA A 49 -5.73 7.38 18.75
CA ALA A 49 -5.98 8.05 17.47
C ALA A 49 -6.10 9.57 17.66
N VAL A 50 -5.25 10.33 16.97
CA VAL A 50 -5.32 11.79 16.97
C VAL A 50 -5.73 12.24 15.56
N PRO A 51 -6.93 12.83 15.39
CA PRO A 51 -7.34 13.40 14.11
C PRO A 51 -6.30 14.39 13.62
N THR A 52 -5.62 14.04 12.54
CA THR A 52 -4.53 14.84 11.95
C THR A 52 -4.97 15.33 10.59
N PRO A 53 -4.86 16.64 10.30
CA PRO A 53 -5.15 17.15 8.98
C PRO A 53 -4.31 16.45 7.92
N GLY A 54 -4.97 15.74 7.00
CA GLY A 54 -4.32 15.07 5.87
C GLY A 54 -4.00 13.59 6.07
N GLY A 55 -4.06 13.02 7.29
CA GLY A 55 -4.02 11.57 7.51
C GLY A 55 -5.30 10.89 7.01
N MET A 56 -5.38 9.54 7.02
CA MET A 56 -6.53 8.79 6.48
C MET A 56 -7.87 9.28 7.09
N PRO A 57 -8.88 9.67 6.27
CA PRO A 57 -9.08 9.37 4.84
C PRO A 57 -8.42 10.33 3.83
N GLY A 58 -7.57 11.24 4.29
CA GLY A 58 -6.83 12.19 3.48
C GLY A 58 -7.57 13.51 3.25
N LYS A 59 -6.92 14.43 2.55
CA LYS A 59 -7.45 15.77 2.23
C LYS A 59 -8.63 15.76 1.26
N PHE A 60 -8.74 14.72 0.44
CA PHE A 60 -9.76 14.57 -0.61
C PHE A 60 -10.51 13.24 -0.46
N PRO A 61 -11.28 13.04 0.62
CA PRO A 61 -11.91 11.76 0.91
C PRO A 61 -12.88 11.35 -0.20
N GLY A 62 -12.71 10.14 -0.73
CA GLY A 62 -13.57 9.59 -1.79
C GLY A 62 -13.31 10.15 -3.20
N ARG A 63 -12.32 11.03 -3.38
CA ARG A 63 -11.91 11.52 -4.69
C ARG A 63 -10.85 10.58 -5.29
N VAL A 64 -11.05 10.20 -6.55
CA VAL A 64 -10.11 9.40 -7.34
C VAL A 64 -9.92 10.11 -8.68
N VAL A 65 -8.67 10.17 -9.14
CA VAL A 65 -8.31 10.69 -10.46
C VAL A 65 -7.62 9.58 -11.22
N GLU A 66 -8.07 9.34 -12.45
CA GLU A 66 -7.46 8.40 -13.37
C GLU A 66 -6.63 9.17 -14.41
N VAL A 67 -5.41 8.72 -14.64
CA VAL A 67 -4.55 9.27 -15.69
C VAL A 67 -4.03 8.16 -16.58
N PHE A 68 -4.00 8.43 -17.87
CA PHE A 68 -3.57 7.47 -18.88
C PHE A 68 -2.66 8.14 -19.92
N HIS A 69 -1.68 7.39 -20.42
CA HIS A 69 -0.83 7.79 -21.53
C HIS A 69 -0.56 6.59 -22.43
N SER A 70 -0.88 6.69 -23.71
CA SER A 70 -0.81 5.55 -24.66
C SER A 70 0.61 4.99 -24.88
N LYS A 71 1.63 5.82 -24.65
CA LYS A 71 3.06 5.44 -24.70
C LYS A 71 3.67 5.18 -23.31
N ALA A 72 2.85 4.91 -22.29
CA ALA A 72 3.36 4.61 -20.95
C ALA A 72 4.21 3.34 -20.92
N ILE A 73 3.95 2.40 -21.85
CA ILE A 73 4.79 1.24 -22.09
C ILE A 73 5.14 1.19 -23.59
N VAL A 74 6.44 1.13 -23.90
CA VAL A 74 6.98 0.97 -25.26
C VAL A 74 8.01 -0.15 -25.22
N ASP A 75 7.93 -1.11 -26.13
CA ASP A 75 8.84 -2.27 -26.19
C ASP A 75 9.02 -2.99 -24.85
N ARG A 76 7.89 -3.16 -24.13
CA ARG A 76 7.84 -3.76 -22.78
C ARG A 76 8.67 -3.02 -21.73
N ARG A 77 8.98 -1.74 -21.95
CA ARG A 77 9.63 -0.85 -20.98
C ARG A 77 8.71 0.29 -20.59
N VAL A 78 8.77 0.70 -19.33
CA VAL A 78 8.01 1.84 -18.84
C VAL A 78 8.69 3.12 -19.34
N SER A 79 7.89 4.04 -19.89
CA SER A 79 8.36 5.34 -20.38
C SER A 79 8.34 6.38 -19.27
N ALA A 80 9.52 6.74 -18.76
CA ALA A 80 9.65 7.75 -17.70
C ALA A 80 9.01 9.12 -18.08
N PRO A 81 9.18 9.66 -19.31
CA PRO A 81 8.47 10.89 -19.70
C PRO A 81 6.95 10.77 -19.65
N ALA A 82 6.38 9.65 -20.11
CA ALA A 82 4.95 9.42 -20.06
C ALA A 82 4.43 9.32 -18.61
N VAL A 83 5.19 8.65 -17.74
CA VAL A 83 4.88 8.57 -16.30
C VAL A 83 4.90 9.96 -15.66
N ARG A 84 5.91 10.78 -15.98
CA ARG A 84 5.96 12.19 -15.52
C ARG A 84 4.70 12.94 -15.90
N GLU A 85 4.32 12.94 -17.18
CA GLU A 85 3.13 13.64 -17.66
C GLU A 85 1.84 13.15 -16.99
N MET A 86 1.73 11.84 -16.72
CA MET A 86 0.60 11.28 -15.99
C MET A 86 0.58 11.76 -14.54
N VAL A 87 1.71 11.69 -13.81
CA VAL A 87 1.81 12.14 -12.42
C VAL A 87 1.51 13.64 -12.30
N GLU A 88 2.05 14.47 -13.19
CA GLU A 88 1.81 15.91 -13.20
C GLU A 88 0.33 16.25 -13.42
N ARG A 89 -0.32 15.61 -14.39
CA ARG A 89 -1.76 15.81 -14.64
C ARG A 89 -2.59 15.32 -13.46
N GLY A 90 -2.29 14.12 -12.96
CA GLY A 90 -3.05 13.51 -11.86
C GLY A 90 -2.97 14.33 -10.59
N MET A 91 -1.78 14.85 -10.25
CA MET A 91 -1.60 15.74 -9.11
C MET A 91 -2.38 17.04 -9.27
N LYS A 92 -2.26 17.74 -10.41
CA LYS A 92 -2.99 18.99 -10.66
C LYS A 92 -4.51 18.80 -10.63
N GLU A 93 -5.02 17.71 -11.22
CA GLU A 93 -6.44 17.42 -11.22
C GLU A 93 -6.95 17.06 -9.81
N LEU A 94 -6.21 16.25 -9.06
CA LEU A 94 -6.57 15.85 -7.70
C LEU A 94 -6.67 17.06 -6.76
N THR A 95 -5.73 18.01 -6.87
CA THR A 95 -5.65 19.19 -6.01
C THR A 95 -6.45 20.38 -6.53
N GLY A 96 -6.72 20.44 -7.84
CA GLY A 96 -7.31 21.60 -8.50
C GLY A 96 -6.34 22.77 -8.67
N THR A 97 -5.03 22.56 -8.56
CA THR A 97 -4.01 23.63 -8.65
C THR A 97 -3.54 23.85 -10.08
N GLY A 98 -3.08 25.07 -10.39
CA GLY A 98 -2.60 25.43 -11.73
C GLY A 98 -1.21 24.90 -12.10
N THR A 99 -0.34 24.70 -11.10
CA THR A 99 1.03 24.19 -11.31
C THR A 99 1.26 22.87 -10.58
N THR A 100 2.19 22.06 -11.10
CA THR A 100 2.61 20.80 -10.46
C THR A 100 3.25 21.06 -9.09
N ALA A 101 4.06 22.11 -8.95
CA ALA A 101 4.72 22.44 -7.69
C ALA A 101 3.68 22.76 -6.58
N ASP A 102 2.65 23.54 -6.89
CA ASP A 102 1.59 23.86 -5.93
C ASP A 102 0.73 22.64 -5.58
N ALA A 103 0.58 21.70 -6.53
CA ALA A 103 -0.09 20.42 -6.27
C ALA A 103 0.67 19.61 -5.21
N TRP A 104 2.00 19.51 -5.30
CA TRP A 104 2.80 18.81 -4.29
C TRP A 104 2.83 19.57 -2.95
N ARG A 105 2.92 20.91 -2.97
CA ARG A 105 2.84 21.76 -1.77
C ARG A 105 1.49 21.69 -1.05
N THR A 106 0.46 21.14 -1.69
CA THR A 106 -0.84 20.87 -1.06
C THR A 106 -0.72 19.82 0.05
N PHE A 107 0.29 18.94 -0.03
CA PHE A 107 0.51 17.82 0.89
C PHE A 107 1.84 17.93 1.67
N PHE A 108 2.88 18.54 1.10
CA PHE A 108 4.24 18.48 1.63
C PHE A 108 4.87 19.87 1.81
N GLU A 109 5.77 19.98 2.78
CA GLU A 109 6.57 21.17 3.06
C GLU A 109 8.06 20.81 3.23
N PRO A 110 9.01 21.76 3.09
CA PRO A 110 10.44 21.46 3.08
C PRO A 110 10.99 20.73 4.31
N ALA A 111 10.31 20.87 5.46
CA ALA A 111 10.69 20.24 6.72
C ALA A 111 10.29 18.76 6.82
N ASP A 112 9.41 18.27 5.95
CA ASP A 112 8.91 16.91 6.00
C ASP A 112 10.03 15.87 5.81
N VAL A 113 9.89 14.75 6.51
CA VAL A 113 10.58 13.49 6.21
C VAL A 113 9.56 12.53 5.61
N VAL A 114 9.66 12.30 4.31
CA VAL A 114 8.63 11.59 3.55
C VAL A 114 9.05 10.16 3.28
N ALA A 115 8.26 9.21 3.78
CA ALA A 115 8.40 7.81 3.45
C ALA A 115 7.54 7.43 2.25
N ILE A 116 8.16 6.81 1.24
CA ILE A 116 7.50 6.27 0.06
C ILE A 116 7.44 4.75 0.22
N LYS A 117 6.22 4.20 0.19
CA LYS A 117 5.97 2.77 0.31
C LYS A 117 5.60 2.17 -1.07
N PRO A 118 6.57 1.72 -1.88
CA PRO A 118 6.29 0.94 -3.08
C PRO A 118 5.76 -0.46 -2.73
N ASN A 119 5.32 -1.20 -3.74
CA ASN A 119 5.08 -2.63 -3.68
C ASN A 119 6.20 -3.39 -4.44
N PRO A 120 7.26 -3.85 -3.75
CA PRO A 120 8.31 -4.68 -4.34
C PRO A 120 7.97 -6.18 -4.34
N SER A 121 6.81 -6.58 -3.82
CA SER A 121 6.46 -7.99 -3.64
C SER A 121 5.76 -8.52 -4.88
N GLY A 122 6.40 -9.45 -5.60
CA GLY A 122 5.87 -10.11 -6.78
C GLY A 122 6.96 -10.52 -7.77
N VAL A 123 6.56 -11.11 -8.89
CA VAL A 123 7.47 -11.39 -10.01
C VAL A 123 7.89 -10.06 -10.66
N LEU A 124 9.13 -9.99 -11.18
CA LEU A 124 9.63 -8.82 -11.89
C LEU A 124 8.66 -8.37 -12.98
N GLY A 125 8.41 -7.06 -13.04
CA GLY A 125 7.43 -6.46 -13.94
C GLY A 125 6.01 -6.40 -13.38
N THR A 126 5.79 -6.89 -12.16
CA THR A 126 4.51 -6.76 -11.43
C THR A 126 4.62 -5.86 -10.21
N THR A 127 5.81 -5.36 -9.91
CA THR A 127 6.08 -4.45 -8.78
C THR A 127 5.85 -2.99 -9.17
N THR A 128 5.85 -2.08 -8.20
CA THR A 128 5.71 -0.65 -8.49
C THR A 128 6.86 -0.22 -9.37
N ALA A 129 6.55 0.40 -10.51
CA ALA A 129 7.54 0.83 -11.48
C ALA A 129 8.52 1.80 -10.81
N PRO A 130 9.84 1.55 -10.91
CA PRO A 130 10.83 2.46 -10.34
C PRO A 130 10.78 3.85 -11.00
N GLU A 131 10.30 3.95 -12.24
CA GLU A 131 9.99 5.22 -12.90
C GLU A 131 8.94 6.03 -12.14
N LEU A 132 7.87 5.39 -11.64
CA LEU A 132 6.86 6.07 -10.82
C LEU A 132 7.46 6.57 -9.50
N VAL A 133 8.26 5.74 -8.83
CA VAL A 133 8.95 6.13 -7.58
C VAL A 133 9.83 7.35 -7.83
N ARG A 134 10.58 7.37 -8.94
CA ARG A 134 11.45 8.50 -9.32
C ARG A 134 10.66 9.79 -9.56
N GLU A 135 9.54 9.73 -10.29
CA GLU A 135 8.73 10.91 -10.57
C GLU A 135 7.99 11.43 -9.31
N VAL A 136 7.65 10.55 -8.36
CA VAL A 136 7.18 10.96 -7.03
C VAL A 136 8.28 11.69 -6.26
N ILE A 137 9.52 11.20 -6.29
CA ILE A 137 10.67 11.88 -5.67
C ILE A 137 10.88 13.27 -6.29
N ALA A 138 10.83 13.38 -7.62
CA ALA A 138 10.93 14.68 -8.30
C ALA A 138 9.80 15.65 -7.88
N GLY A 139 8.59 15.13 -7.70
CA GLY A 139 7.47 15.88 -7.15
C GLY A 139 7.70 16.42 -5.73
N LEU A 140 8.28 15.60 -4.86
CA LEU A 140 8.68 16.02 -3.50
C LEU A 140 9.75 17.12 -3.54
N GLU A 141 10.70 17.06 -4.47
CA GLU A 141 11.70 18.12 -4.66
C GLU A 141 11.06 19.46 -5.08
N LEU A 142 10.01 19.43 -5.90
CA LEU A 142 9.25 20.65 -6.26
C LEU A 142 8.56 21.29 -5.05
N ALA A 143 8.14 20.50 -4.06
CA ALA A 143 7.63 20.97 -2.79
C ALA A 143 8.74 21.45 -1.83
N GLY A 144 10.02 21.29 -2.20
CA GLY A 144 11.19 21.69 -1.42
C GLY A 144 11.70 20.64 -0.43
N VAL A 145 11.17 19.41 -0.47
CA VAL A 145 11.65 18.31 0.37
C VAL A 145 13.04 17.88 -0.11
N LYS A 146 14.02 17.88 0.79
CA LYS A 146 15.39 17.45 0.47
C LYS A 146 15.45 15.94 0.24
N ARG A 147 16.27 15.47 -0.70
CA ARG A 147 16.48 14.03 -0.96
C ARG A 147 16.83 13.21 0.30
N THR A 148 17.64 13.78 1.19
CA THR A 148 18.04 13.16 2.47
C THR A 148 16.88 12.93 3.43
N ASN A 149 15.77 13.65 3.23
CA ASN A 149 14.53 13.50 3.97
C ASN A 149 13.56 12.54 3.28
N VAL A 150 13.91 11.93 2.15
CA VAL A 150 13.08 10.94 1.46
C VAL A 150 13.56 9.53 1.78
N ILE A 151 12.63 8.67 2.19
CA ILE A 151 12.88 7.28 2.54
C ILE A 151 12.01 6.38 1.66
N VAL A 152 12.60 5.58 0.77
CA VAL A 152 11.90 4.49 0.10
C VAL A 152 12.04 3.25 0.97
N TYR A 153 10.93 2.69 1.45
CA TYR A 153 10.98 1.57 2.38
C TYR A 153 10.03 0.43 2.03
N ASP A 154 10.40 -0.76 2.47
CA ASP A 154 9.55 -1.94 2.55
C ASP A 154 10.04 -2.79 3.73
N ARG A 155 9.35 -3.89 4.02
CA ARG A 155 9.80 -4.88 4.97
C ARG A 155 11.08 -5.55 4.49
N PHE A 156 11.14 -6.03 3.25
CA PHE A 156 12.27 -6.87 2.83
C PHE A 156 13.30 -6.11 1.98
N PRO A 157 14.53 -5.88 2.48
CA PRO A 157 15.57 -5.15 1.73
C PRO A 157 15.95 -5.85 0.42
N TRP A 158 15.94 -7.18 0.39
CA TRP A 158 16.20 -7.93 -0.85
C TRP A 158 15.13 -7.68 -1.92
N GLN A 159 13.86 -7.48 -1.53
CA GLN A 159 12.79 -7.17 -2.49
C GLN A 159 12.99 -5.78 -3.11
N LEU A 160 13.44 -4.81 -2.31
CA LEU A 160 13.83 -3.48 -2.80
C LEU A 160 15.03 -3.56 -3.76
N PHE A 161 15.98 -4.47 -3.49
CA PHE A 161 17.14 -4.72 -4.34
C PHE A 161 16.77 -5.32 -5.69
N VAL A 162 16.05 -6.44 -5.72
CA VAL A 162 15.67 -7.10 -6.98
C VAL A 162 14.70 -6.26 -7.81
N SER A 163 13.88 -5.43 -7.17
CA SER A 163 13.02 -4.44 -7.85
C SER A 163 13.78 -3.20 -8.36
N SER A 164 15.12 -3.22 -8.31
CA SER A 164 16.03 -2.21 -8.85
C SER A 164 15.96 -0.82 -8.20
N TYR A 165 15.29 -0.65 -7.06
CA TYR A 165 15.14 0.68 -6.46
C TYR A 165 16.46 1.32 -6.06
N TYR A 166 17.43 0.55 -5.55
CA TYR A 166 18.76 1.07 -5.20
C TYR A 166 19.50 1.72 -6.38
N GLY A 167 19.30 1.24 -7.60
CA GLY A 167 19.93 1.81 -8.80
C GLY A 167 19.10 2.90 -9.47
N TYR A 168 17.80 3.00 -9.17
CA TYR A 168 16.87 3.91 -9.83
C TYR A 168 16.59 5.19 -9.04
N VAL A 169 16.67 5.15 -7.70
CA VAL A 169 16.42 6.35 -6.89
C VAL A 169 17.60 7.33 -6.98
N PRO A 170 17.34 8.66 -6.98
CA PRO A 170 18.40 9.64 -6.98
C PRO A 170 19.32 9.54 -5.75
N ALA A 171 20.60 9.89 -5.93
CA ALA A 171 21.56 9.95 -4.83
C ALA A 171 21.07 10.85 -3.69
N GLY A 172 21.26 10.39 -2.44
CA GLY A 172 20.79 11.05 -1.22
C GLY A 172 19.46 10.54 -0.69
N VAL A 173 18.66 9.83 -1.50
CA VAL A 173 17.45 9.13 -1.04
C VAL A 173 17.84 7.90 -0.22
N ARG A 174 17.17 7.67 0.91
CA ARG A 174 17.41 6.52 1.78
C ARG A 174 16.56 5.34 1.30
N VAL A 175 17.15 4.17 1.12
CA VAL A 175 16.41 2.92 0.80
C VAL A 175 16.53 1.97 1.98
N MET A 176 15.40 1.58 2.59
CA MET A 176 15.37 0.90 3.89
C MET A 176 14.47 -0.33 3.90
N GLY A 177 15.04 -1.48 4.25
CA GLY A 177 14.29 -2.68 4.62
C GLY A 177 14.15 -2.79 6.13
N THR A 178 12.99 -3.19 6.65
CA THR A 178 12.73 -3.28 8.10
C THR A 178 12.66 -4.69 8.68
N ALA A 179 12.78 -5.74 7.85
CA ALA A 179 12.44 -7.13 8.18
C ALA A 179 12.96 -7.62 9.55
N ASP A 180 12.04 -8.27 10.27
CA ASP A 180 12.18 -9.20 11.40
C ASP A 180 13.17 -8.86 12.52
N VAL A 181 13.55 -7.59 12.64
CA VAL A 181 14.31 -7.05 13.78
C VAL A 181 13.41 -6.15 14.60
N LEU A 182 13.36 -6.38 15.92
CA LEU A 182 12.77 -5.45 16.88
C LEU A 182 13.80 -4.38 17.26
N ALA A 183 13.43 -3.12 17.07
CA ALA A 183 14.33 -1.99 17.23
C ALA A 183 14.06 -1.27 18.57
N ALA A 184 15.01 -1.36 19.50
CA ALA A 184 14.90 -0.76 20.83
C ALA A 184 15.14 0.76 20.87
N SER A 185 15.80 1.34 19.86
CA SER A 185 16.15 2.78 19.85
C SER A 185 15.41 3.56 18.77
N SER A 186 15.16 4.84 19.04
CA SER A 186 14.45 5.76 18.12
C SER A 186 15.11 5.89 16.74
N ALA A 187 16.43 5.67 16.66
CA ALA A 187 17.20 5.75 15.42
C ALA A 187 17.36 4.41 14.67
N ALA A 188 17.00 3.28 15.28
CA ALA A 188 17.19 1.96 14.69
C ALA A 188 16.12 1.61 13.65
N VAL A 189 16.56 0.98 12.56
CA VAL A 189 15.68 0.45 11.52
C VAL A 189 15.21 -0.95 11.92
N GLY A 190 13.90 -1.18 11.86
CA GLY A 190 13.27 -2.44 12.27
C GLY A 190 11.79 -2.22 12.50
N HIS A 191 11.24 -2.86 13.53
CA HIS A 191 9.88 -2.65 13.98
C HIS A 191 9.83 -2.24 15.45
N ASP A 192 8.83 -1.44 15.77
CA ASP A 192 8.64 -0.80 17.05
C ASP A 192 8.00 -1.78 18.05
N PRO A 193 8.70 -2.19 19.12
CA PRO A 193 8.15 -3.13 20.11
C PRO A 193 6.95 -2.55 20.87
N GLU A 194 6.79 -1.22 20.90
CA GLU A 194 5.73 -0.52 21.62
C GLU A 194 4.49 -0.23 20.76
N ILE A 195 4.50 -0.60 19.47
CA ILE A 195 3.37 -0.40 18.58
C ILE A 195 3.04 -1.68 17.83
N PHE A 196 1.99 -2.37 18.28
CA PHE A 196 1.60 -3.66 17.71
C PHE A 196 0.10 -3.93 17.70
N PHE A 197 -0.29 -4.80 16.77
CA PHE A 197 -1.60 -5.42 16.70
C PHE A 197 -1.49 -6.88 17.13
N GLU A 198 -2.24 -7.27 18.15
CA GLU A 198 -2.25 -8.63 18.69
C GLU A 198 -3.59 -9.30 18.37
N THR A 199 -3.53 -10.49 17.78
CA THR A 199 -4.70 -11.35 17.56
C THR A 199 -4.26 -12.78 17.28
N THR A 200 -5.14 -13.74 17.54
CA THR A 200 -4.94 -15.14 17.20
C THR A 200 -5.69 -15.48 15.91
N CYS A 201 -4.96 -15.54 14.79
CA CYS A 201 -5.51 -15.96 13.50
C CYS A 201 -5.71 -17.48 13.51
N PHE A 202 -4.63 -18.23 13.74
CA PHE A 202 -4.60 -19.70 13.80
C PHE A 202 -3.85 -20.15 15.05
N SER A 203 -3.47 -21.43 15.15
CA SER A 203 -2.55 -21.87 16.18
C SER A 203 -1.15 -21.34 15.86
N GLU A 204 -0.65 -20.41 16.68
CA GLU A 204 0.61 -19.71 16.43
C GLU A 204 1.31 -19.29 17.74
N LEU A 205 2.64 -19.25 17.71
CA LEU A 205 3.46 -18.87 18.88
C LEU A 205 3.52 -17.35 19.08
N GLU A 206 3.55 -16.58 17.98
CA GLU A 206 3.62 -15.13 18.01
C GLU A 206 2.38 -14.53 17.35
N THR A 207 1.57 -13.85 18.15
CA THR A 207 0.27 -13.27 17.77
C THR A 207 0.36 -11.79 17.41
N ARG A 208 1.53 -11.16 17.59
CA ARG A 208 1.72 -9.72 17.39
C ARG A 208 2.27 -9.39 16.01
N SER A 209 1.71 -8.34 15.41
CA SER A 209 2.26 -7.61 14.24
C SER A 209 2.79 -6.27 14.71
N TYR A 210 4.09 -6.02 14.57
CA TYR A 210 4.72 -4.78 15.03
C TYR A 210 4.86 -3.78 13.88
N LEU A 211 4.64 -2.49 14.16
CA LEU A 211 4.72 -1.42 13.17
C LEU A 211 6.18 -1.05 12.87
N SER A 212 6.50 -0.78 11.60
CA SER A 212 7.82 -0.35 11.13
C SER A 212 8.30 0.93 11.82
N THR A 213 9.58 0.97 12.22
CA THR A 213 10.16 2.19 12.79
C THR A 213 10.27 3.34 11.79
N VAL A 214 10.25 3.03 10.47
CA VAL A 214 10.13 4.07 9.44
C VAL A 214 8.83 4.85 9.62
N VAL A 215 7.74 4.15 9.93
CA VAL A 215 6.42 4.75 10.17
C VAL A 215 6.35 5.35 11.56
N SER A 216 6.75 4.63 12.61
CA SER A 216 6.56 5.11 13.98
C SER A 216 7.47 6.29 14.32
N ARG A 217 8.76 6.23 13.92
CA ARG A 217 9.81 7.13 14.42
C ARG A 217 10.41 8.05 13.36
N LEU A 218 10.59 7.59 12.12
CA LEU A 218 11.41 8.33 11.14
C LEU A 218 10.61 9.31 10.27
N ALA A 219 9.48 8.87 9.71
CA ALA A 219 8.73 9.68 8.74
C ALA A 219 7.75 10.64 9.43
N THR A 220 7.56 11.82 8.85
CA THR A 220 6.46 12.74 9.19
C THR A 220 5.24 12.47 8.31
N LYS A 221 5.44 12.07 7.05
CA LYS A 221 4.37 11.77 6.08
C LYS A 221 4.70 10.54 5.24
N ILE A 222 3.67 9.88 4.73
CA ILE A 222 3.78 8.66 3.94
C ILE A 222 3.03 8.83 2.63
N ILE A 223 3.68 8.42 1.53
CA ILE A 223 3.08 8.17 0.22
C ILE A 223 3.02 6.67 0.00
N ASN A 224 1.85 6.14 -0.32
CA ASN A 224 1.65 4.73 -0.62
C ASN A 224 1.51 4.52 -2.12
N LEU A 225 2.35 3.63 -2.68
CA LEU A 225 2.41 3.32 -4.10
C LEU A 225 2.07 1.85 -4.35
N PRO A 226 0.79 1.43 -4.22
CA PRO A 226 0.39 0.05 -4.51
C PRO A 226 0.43 -0.25 -6.01
N CYS A 227 0.45 -1.52 -6.37
CA CYS A 227 0.18 -1.99 -7.74
C CYS A 227 -1.23 -2.54 -7.84
N LEU A 228 -1.79 -2.53 -9.04
CA LEU A 228 -3.00 -3.27 -9.36
C LEU A 228 -2.70 -4.78 -9.42
N LYS A 229 -3.11 -5.54 -8.40
CA LYS A 229 -2.96 -7.00 -8.39
C LYS A 229 -4.18 -7.68 -7.78
N GLU A 230 -4.56 -8.83 -8.32
CA GLU A 230 -5.42 -9.79 -7.63
C GLU A 230 -4.63 -10.54 -6.54
N HIS A 231 -5.32 -10.98 -5.50
CA HIS A 231 -4.79 -11.92 -4.51
C HIS A 231 -5.90 -12.84 -4.00
N GLN A 232 -5.70 -14.14 -4.15
CA GLN A 232 -6.68 -15.21 -3.89
C GLN A 232 -7.43 -15.10 -2.54
N GLY A 233 -6.77 -14.62 -1.48
CA GLY A 233 -7.37 -14.45 -0.15
C GLY A 233 -8.02 -13.08 0.16
N SER A 234 -7.92 -12.10 -0.74
CA SER A 234 -8.43 -10.72 -0.48
C SER A 234 -9.01 -10.02 -1.72
N GLY A 235 -9.14 -10.72 -2.85
CA GLY A 235 -9.55 -10.15 -4.12
C GLY A 235 -8.56 -9.08 -4.61
N PRO A 236 -9.03 -7.93 -5.14
CA PRO A 236 -8.14 -6.88 -5.61
C PRO A 236 -7.33 -6.30 -4.45
N THR A 237 -6.01 -6.47 -4.53
CA THR A 237 -5.08 -5.74 -3.68
C THR A 237 -4.99 -4.28 -4.11
N GLY A 238 -4.57 -3.42 -3.19
CA GLY A 238 -4.46 -2.00 -3.47
C GLY A 238 -3.91 -1.25 -2.27
N CYS A 239 -4.40 -0.03 -2.09
CA CYS A 239 -3.86 0.92 -1.12
C CYS A 239 -3.74 0.32 0.29
N LEU A 240 -4.84 -0.19 0.85
CA LEU A 240 -4.88 -0.65 2.24
C LEU A 240 -3.96 -1.86 2.48
N LYS A 241 -3.95 -2.83 1.57
CA LYS A 241 -3.09 -4.01 1.72
C LYS A 241 -1.61 -3.67 1.60
N ASN A 242 -1.24 -2.82 0.63
CA ASN A 242 0.16 -2.45 0.43
C ASN A 242 0.74 -1.71 1.65
N ILE A 243 -0.02 -0.74 2.19
CA ILE A 243 0.46 0.04 3.31
C ILE A 243 0.46 -0.74 4.62
N SER A 244 -0.54 -1.58 4.87
CA SER A 244 -0.57 -2.43 6.08
C SER A 244 0.52 -3.51 6.03
N TYR A 245 0.47 -4.42 5.06
CA TYR A 245 1.35 -5.60 5.06
C TYR A 245 2.81 -5.31 4.73
N GLY A 246 3.07 -4.13 4.18
CA GLY A 246 4.42 -3.64 3.98
C GLY A 246 4.96 -2.78 5.12
N SER A 247 4.13 -2.43 6.12
CA SER A 247 4.56 -1.65 7.29
C SER A 247 4.50 -2.43 8.60
N PHE A 248 3.94 -3.64 8.61
CA PHE A 248 3.85 -4.49 9.81
C PHE A 248 4.60 -5.81 9.63
N THR A 249 5.20 -6.33 10.71
CA THR A 249 5.72 -7.72 10.76
C THR A 249 4.61 -8.75 10.84
N ASN A 250 4.99 -10.03 10.68
CA ASN A 250 4.18 -11.19 11.02
C ASN A 250 2.83 -11.29 10.30
N VAL A 251 2.61 -10.51 9.24
CA VAL A 251 1.33 -10.48 8.51
C VAL A 251 1.06 -11.73 7.68
N ALA A 252 2.07 -12.58 7.43
CA ALA A 252 1.92 -13.84 6.70
C ALA A 252 0.90 -14.77 7.37
N ARG A 253 0.85 -14.77 8.71
CA ARG A 253 -0.05 -15.61 9.51
C ARG A 253 -1.54 -15.41 9.23
N THR A 254 -1.90 -14.26 8.65
CA THR A 254 -3.30 -13.93 8.31
C THR A 254 -3.80 -14.65 7.06
N HIS A 255 -2.93 -15.25 6.25
CA HIS A 255 -3.29 -15.78 4.92
C HIS A 255 -3.87 -17.19 4.99
N SER A 256 -3.28 -18.04 5.84
CA SER A 256 -3.68 -19.44 6.01
C SER A 256 -2.96 -20.03 7.23
N GLY A 257 -3.58 -21.02 7.87
CA GLY A 257 -2.98 -21.78 8.96
C GLY A 257 -3.94 -22.88 9.43
N SER A 258 -3.62 -23.48 10.57
CA SER A 258 -4.45 -24.50 11.21
C SER A 258 -4.68 -24.19 12.69
N ASP A 259 -5.88 -24.45 13.18
CA ASP A 259 -6.26 -24.43 14.58
C ASP A 259 -7.33 -25.49 14.82
N ASP A 260 -6.89 -26.67 15.22
CA ASP A 260 -7.78 -27.83 15.44
C ASP A 260 -8.80 -27.56 16.55
N SER A 261 -8.46 -26.74 17.55
CA SER A 261 -9.36 -26.40 18.65
C SER A 261 -10.55 -25.56 18.21
N ARG A 262 -10.36 -24.73 17.18
CA ARG A 262 -11.38 -23.90 16.54
C ARG A 262 -11.93 -24.50 15.23
N GLY A 263 -11.44 -25.68 14.83
CA GLY A 263 -11.83 -26.32 13.57
C GLY A 263 -11.41 -25.57 12.31
N LEU A 264 -10.33 -24.79 12.38
CA LEU A 264 -9.82 -23.99 11.25
C LEU A 264 -8.67 -24.73 10.58
N SER A 265 -8.69 -24.89 9.25
CA SER A 265 -7.53 -25.43 8.53
C SER A 265 -7.54 -25.00 7.07
N GLY A 266 -6.47 -24.30 6.67
CA GLY A 266 -6.22 -23.87 5.30
C GLY A 266 -7.35 -23.02 4.69
N PRO A 267 -7.33 -22.86 3.36
CA PRO A 267 -8.48 -22.30 2.65
C PRO A 267 -9.76 -23.11 2.94
N PRO A 268 -10.91 -22.43 3.13
CA PRO A 268 -11.18 -21.03 2.81
C PRO A 268 -10.86 -20.02 3.93
N TYR A 269 -10.30 -20.45 5.06
CA TYR A 269 -10.07 -19.57 6.20
C TYR A 269 -8.88 -18.62 5.95
N SER A 270 -9.15 -17.32 6.01
CA SER A 270 -8.19 -16.23 5.88
C SER A 270 -8.68 -15.09 6.77
N PHE A 271 -7.76 -14.44 7.47
CA PHE A 271 -8.05 -13.31 8.35
C PHE A 271 -7.63 -11.98 7.73
N ILE A 272 -7.31 -11.96 6.43
CA ILE A 272 -6.89 -10.73 5.74
C ILE A 272 -7.95 -9.62 5.89
N ASP A 273 -9.22 -9.98 5.76
CA ASP A 273 -10.38 -9.18 6.17
C ASP A 273 -10.88 -9.71 7.53
N PRO A 274 -11.01 -8.88 8.60
CA PRO A 274 -10.88 -7.42 8.65
C PRO A 274 -9.49 -6.87 9.01
N ILE A 275 -8.46 -7.72 9.16
CA ILE A 275 -7.17 -7.29 9.73
C ILE A 275 -6.50 -6.17 8.92
N VAL A 276 -6.57 -6.18 7.58
CA VAL A 276 -6.00 -5.10 6.76
C VAL A 276 -6.58 -3.73 7.14
N GLY A 277 -7.90 -3.65 7.35
CA GLY A 277 -8.57 -2.44 7.78
C GLY A 277 -8.16 -2.02 9.19
N LEU A 278 -8.07 -2.99 10.12
CA LEU A 278 -7.64 -2.75 11.50
C LEU A 278 -6.20 -2.23 11.55
N LEU A 279 -5.26 -2.83 10.81
CA LEU A 279 -3.87 -2.35 10.75
C LEU A 279 -3.77 -0.93 10.20
N CYS A 280 -4.59 -0.57 9.20
CA CYS A 280 -4.64 0.79 8.67
C CYS A 280 -5.22 1.82 9.66
N SER A 281 -5.89 1.36 10.73
CA SER A 281 -6.44 2.25 11.77
C SER A 281 -5.44 2.61 12.87
N ILE A 282 -4.28 1.95 12.92
CA ILE A 282 -3.29 2.07 14.00
C ILE A 282 -2.44 3.34 13.82
N GLU A 283 -2.18 4.05 14.92
CA GLU A 283 -1.27 5.20 14.93
C GLU A 283 0.21 4.79 15.08
N PRO A 284 1.15 5.57 14.50
CA PRO A 284 0.92 6.76 13.69
C PRO A 284 0.73 6.49 12.19
N LEU A 285 0.45 5.24 11.78
CA LEU A 285 0.27 4.94 10.35
C LEU A 285 -0.92 5.71 9.76
N ARG A 286 -2.03 5.72 10.49
CA ARG A 286 -3.26 6.39 10.09
C ARG A 286 -3.06 7.89 9.89
N SER A 287 -2.43 8.56 10.85
CA SER A 287 -2.15 10.00 10.80
C SER A 287 -1.13 10.39 9.73
N LYS A 288 -0.14 9.53 9.45
CA LYS A 288 0.97 9.87 8.54
C LYS A 288 0.69 9.54 7.07
N LEU A 289 -0.27 8.68 6.72
CA LEU A 289 -0.58 8.38 5.32
C LEU A 289 -1.40 9.50 4.66
N VAL A 290 -0.77 10.28 3.78
CA VAL A 290 -1.38 11.49 3.20
C VAL A 290 -1.75 11.38 1.72
N LEU A 291 -1.13 10.45 0.98
CA LEU A 291 -1.32 10.31 -0.45
C LEU A 291 -1.19 8.85 -0.90
N ASN A 292 -2.09 8.43 -1.78
CA ASN A 292 -2.01 7.16 -2.48
C ASN A 292 -1.90 7.42 -3.98
N ILE A 293 -0.94 6.79 -4.66
CA ILE A 293 -0.85 6.79 -6.13
C ILE A 293 -0.71 5.34 -6.56
N MET A 294 -1.78 4.76 -7.09
CA MET A 294 -1.77 3.38 -7.55
C MET A 294 -1.08 3.26 -8.91
N ASP A 295 -0.11 2.37 -8.99
CA ASP A 295 0.53 1.98 -10.23
C ASP A 295 -0.39 1.03 -11.02
N GLY A 296 -1.02 1.57 -12.05
CA GLY A 296 -1.86 0.85 -13.01
C GLY A 296 -1.14 0.49 -14.32
N LEU A 297 0.19 0.68 -14.42
CA LEU A 297 0.94 0.41 -15.67
C LEU A 297 0.87 -1.06 -16.07
N ARG A 298 0.92 -1.96 -15.08
CA ARG A 298 0.82 -3.41 -15.27
C ARG A 298 -0.04 -4.01 -14.16
N GLY A 299 -1.10 -4.71 -14.57
CA GLY A 299 -1.94 -5.49 -13.67
C GLY A 299 -1.48 -6.95 -13.61
N VAL A 300 -1.69 -7.60 -12.46
CA VAL A 300 -1.59 -9.05 -12.34
C VAL A 300 -2.93 -9.62 -11.93
N TRP A 301 -3.31 -10.72 -12.58
CA TRP A 301 -4.47 -11.53 -12.25
C TRP A 301 -4.03 -13.01 -12.21
N HIS A 302 -4.52 -13.77 -11.23
CA HIS A 302 -4.32 -15.22 -11.10
C HIS A 302 -5.58 -16.02 -11.47
#